data_AF-A0A2E3D7D0-F1
#
_entry.id   AF-A0A2E3D7D0-F1
#
_cell.length_a   1.000
_cell.length_b   1.000
_cell.length_c   1.000
_cell.angle_alpha   90.00
_cell.angle_beta   90.00
_cell.angle_gamma   90.00
#
_symmetry.space_group_name_H-M   'P 1'
#
loop_
_entity.id
_entity.type
_entity.pdbx_description
1 polymer ?
#
loop_
_entity_poly.entity_id
_entity_poly.type
_entity_poly.pdbx_seq_one_letter_code
_entity_poly.pdbx_strand_id
1 'polypeptide(L)' 'MPATSEEWRTLIAARLRQARREKGFSQNSLAVALGLHPMTVSKWERGVVTPSLESFVDIEKVLKVRKEWLVAGGDQ' A
#
# COMPACT_ATOMS: atom_id res chain seq x y z
N MET A 1 3.95 8.87 16.27
CA MET A 1 2.72 8.66 15.46
C MET A 1 2.47 9.96 14.70
N PRO A 2 2.06 9.91 13.41
CA PRO A 2 1.77 11.12 12.63
C PRO A 2 0.75 12.02 13.32
N ALA A 3 0.94 13.34 13.19
CA ALA A 3 0.14 14.37 13.82
C ALA A 3 -1.16 14.66 13.05
N THR A 4 -1.22 14.33 11.75
CA THR A 4 -2.37 14.62 10.89
C THR A 4 -2.78 13.44 10.02
N SER A 5 -4.05 13.43 9.59
CA SER A 5 -4.58 12.42 8.66
C SER A 5 -3.87 12.42 7.30
N GLU A 6 -3.27 13.55 6.91
CA GLU A 6 -2.52 13.67 5.65
C GLU A 6 -1.13 13.05 5.73
N GLU A 7 -0.45 13.22 6.87
CA GLU A 7 0.81 12.53 7.15
C GLU A 7 0.62 11.01 7.20
N TRP A 8 -0.48 10.52 7.80
CA TRP A 8 -0.82 9.09 7.80
C TRP A 8 -0.98 8.55 6.37
N ARG A 9 -1.68 9.27 5.49
CA ARG A 9 -1.85 8.86 4.08
C ARG A 9 -0.51 8.74 3.37
N THR A 10 0.36 9.73 3.55
CA THR A 10 1.68 9.77 2.93
C THR A 10 2.57 8.64 3.45
N LEU A 11 2.48 8.32 4.75
CA LEU A 11 3.23 7.23 5.36
C LEU A 11 2.80 5.85 4.82
N ILE A 12 1.48 5.60 4.76
CA ILE A 12 0.93 4.37 4.18
C ILE A 12 1.36 4.23 2.72
N ALA A 13 1.29 5.32 1.96
CA ALA A 13 1.71 5.37 0.56
C ALA A 13 3.18 4.99 0.38
N ALA A 14 4.07 5.55 1.22
CA ALA A 14 5.49 5.24 1.20
C ALA A 14 5.78 3.77 1.54
N ARG A 15 5.12 3.23 2.57
CA ARG A 15 5.27 1.83 2.99
C ARG A 15 4.76 0.85 1.95
N LEU A 16 3.61 1.12 1.34
CA LEU A 16 3.08 0.30 0.25
C LEU A 16 4.07 0.26 -0.93
N ARG A 17 4.62 1.42 -1.30
CA ARG A 17 5.63 1.53 -2.36
C ARG A 17 6.90 0.75 -2.02
N GLN A 18 7.35 0.80 -0.77
CA GLN A 18 8.50 0.05 -0.28
C GLN A 18 8.25 -1.46 -0.38
N ALA A 19 7.18 -1.95 0.25
CA ALA A 19 6.82 -3.37 0.22
C ALA A 19 6.67 -3.91 -1.20
N ARG A 20 6.03 -3.13 -2.09
CA ARG A 20 5.92 -3.50 -3.50
C ARG A 20 7.28 -3.70 -4.16
N ARG A 21 8.21 -2.77 -3.95
CA ARG A 21 9.56 -2.81 -4.53
C ARG A 21 10.39 -3.96 -3.97
N GLU A 22 10.33 -4.19 -2.66
CA GLU A 22 11.03 -5.30 -1.99
C GLU A 22 10.58 -6.67 -2.53
N LYS A 23 9.29 -6.79 -2.88
CA LYS A 23 8.73 -8.00 -3.49
C LYS A 23 8.92 -8.06 -5.01
N GLY A 24 9.62 -7.10 -5.62
CA GLY A 24 9.93 -7.08 -7.04
C GLY A 24 8.75 -6.69 -7.95
N PHE A 25 7.66 -6.17 -7.40
CA PHE A 25 6.50 -5.79 -8.20
C PHE A 25 6.67 -4.38 -8.81
N SER A 26 6.23 -4.23 -10.06
CA SER A 26 5.91 -2.91 -10.64
C SER A 26 4.52 -2.46 -10.19
N GLN A 27 4.18 -1.17 -10.32
CA GLN A 27 2.82 -0.70 -10.03
C GLN A 27 1.78 -1.45 -10.90
N ASN A 28 2.12 -1.72 -12.16
CA ASN A 28 1.27 -2.44 -13.08
C ASN A 28 1.10 -3.91 -12.67
N SER A 29 2.18 -4.61 -12.33
CA SER A 29 2.08 -6.03 -11.94
C SER A 29 1.38 -6.22 -10.60
N LEU A 30 1.53 -5.29 -9.65
CA LEU A 30 0.74 -5.29 -8.42
C LEU A 30 -0.74 -5.08 -8.73
N ALA A 31 -1.07 -4.12 -9.60
CA ALA A 31 -2.45 -3.85 -9.97
C ALA A 31 -3.10 -5.08 -10.64
N VAL A 32 -2.40 -5.72 -11.58
CA VAL A 32 -2.85 -6.97 -12.22
C VAL A 32 -3.05 -8.09 -11.19
N ALA A 33 -2.12 -8.26 -10.25
CA ALA A 33 -2.24 -9.28 -9.19
C ALA A 33 -3.43 -9.03 -8.24
N LEU A 34 -3.83 -7.77 -8.08
CA LEU A 34 -4.98 -7.35 -7.27
C LEU A 34 -6.29 -7.24 -8.08
N GLY A 35 -6.26 -7.47 -9.41
CA GLY A 35 -7.42 -7.26 -10.28
C GLY A 35 -7.86 -5.79 -10.40
N LEU A 36 -6.93 -4.85 -10.21
CA LEU A 36 -7.19 -3.41 -10.20
C LEU A 36 -6.59 -2.71 -11.42
N HIS A 37 -7.09 -1.50 -11.70
CA HIS A 37 -6.47 -0.63 -12.69
C HIS A 37 -5.12 -0.07 -12.18
N PRO A 38 -4.05 0.00 -12.98
CA PRO A 38 -2.73 0.49 -12.55
C PRO A 38 -2.73 1.89 -11.93
N MET A 39 -3.62 2.76 -12.42
CA MET A 39 -3.85 4.10 -11.87
C MET A 39 -4.25 4.06 -10.38
N THR A 40 -4.95 3.02 -9.93
CA THR A 40 -5.36 2.87 -8.52
C THR A 40 -4.14 2.73 -7.63
N VAL A 41 -3.19 1.84 -7.98
CA VAL A 41 -1.92 1.67 -7.25
C VAL A 41 -1.10 2.96 -7.27
N SER A 42 -1.05 3.67 -8.39
CA SER A 42 -0.38 4.97 -8.49
C SER A 42 -1.00 6.04 -7.59
N LYS A 43 -2.33 6.07 -7.44
CA LYS A 43 -3.02 6.99 -6.51
C LYS A 43 -2.70 6.66 -5.05
N TRP A 44 -2.63 5.37 -4.71
CA TRP A 44 -2.27 4.92 -3.37
C TRP A 44 -0.85 5.33 -3.00
N GLU A 45 0.12 5.08 -3.88
CA GLU A 45 1.53 5.42 -3.63
C GLU A 45 1.85 6.91 -3.62
N ARG A 46 0.90 7.75 -4.07
CA ARG A 46 1.00 9.22 -3.99
C ARG A 46 0.20 9.79 -2.83
N GLY A 47 -0.46 8.97 -2.01
CA GLY A 47 -1.27 9.43 -0.88
C GLY A 47 -2.56 10.15 -1.28
N VAL A 48 -2.95 10.14 -2.57
CA VAL A 48 -4.16 10.80 -3.08
C VAL A 48 -5.41 10.12 -2.52
N VAL A 49 -5.38 8.79 -2.48
CA VAL A 49 -6.45 7.94 -1.93
C VAL A 49 -5.79 6.84 -1.10
N THR A 50 -6.42 6.49 0.02
CA THR A 50 -6.00 5.34 0.85
C THR A 50 -6.67 4.07 0.33
N PRO A 51 -5.98 2.92 0.31
CA PRO A 51 -6.62 1.63 0.03
C PRO A 51 -7.82 1.38 0.95
N SER A 52 -8.86 0.71 0.45
CA SER A 52 -9.97 0.24 1.29
C SER A 52 -9.52 -0.93 2.16
N LEU A 53 -10.31 -1.30 3.17
CA LEU A 53 -10.03 -2.45 4.01
C LEU A 53 -9.87 -3.74 3.18
N GLU A 54 -10.72 -3.95 2.18
CA GLU A 54 -10.62 -5.08 1.26
C GLU A 54 -9.30 -5.06 0.48
N SER A 55 -8.92 -3.90 -0.05
CA SER A 55 -7.63 -3.74 -0.73
C SER A 55 -6.44 -4.04 0.18
N PHE A 56 -6.50 -3.68 1.47
CA PHE A 56 -5.45 -4.03 2.42
C PHE A 56 -5.32 -5.55 2.62
N VAL A 57 -6.44 -6.26 2.68
CA VAL A 57 -6.43 -7.73 2.79
C VAL A 57 -5.80 -8.37 1.54
N ASP A 58 -6.10 -7.85 0.36
CA ASP A 58 -5.53 -8.37 -0.88
C ASP A 58 -4.04 -8.03 -1.03
N ILE A 59 -3.65 -6.82 -0.64
CA ILE A 59 -2.24 -6.41 -0.55
C ILE A 59 -1.49 -7.32 0.42
N GLU A 60 -2.07 -7.63 1.59
CA GLU A 60 -1.47 -8.53 2.58
C GLU A 60 -1.23 -9.92 1.99
N LYS A 61 -2.18 -10.46 1.23
CA LYS A 61 -2.05 -11.76 0.57
C LYS A 61 -1.00 -11.77 -0.54
N VAL A 62 -0.95 -10.72 -1.37
CA VAL A 62 -0.09 -10.62 -2.56
C VAL A 62 1.35 -10.26 -2.17
N LEU A 63 1.52 -9.20 -1.38
CA LEU A 63 2.84 -8.72 -0.97
C LEU A 63 3.39 -9.49 0.24
N LYS A 64 2.58 -10.34 0.91
CA LYS A 64 2.98 -11.07 2.12
C LYS A 64 3.50 -10.13 3.20
N VAL A 65 2.77 -9.04 3.43
CA VAL A 65 3.07 -8.03 4.46
C VAL A 65 1.86 -7.82 5.35
N ARG A 66 2.07 -7.56 6.64
CA ARG A 66 0.96 -7.31 7.56
C ARG A 66 0.31 -5.94 7.30
N LYS A 67 -1.01 -5.88 7.26
CA LYS A 67 -1.73 -4.59 7.15
C LYS A 67 -1.44 -3.65 8.33
N GLU A 68 -1.16 -4.21 9.51
CA GLU A 68 -0.78 -3.46 10.70
C GLU A 68 0.56 -2.75 10.50
N TRP A 69 1.47 -3.32 9.70
CA TRP A 69 2.72 -2.66 9.32
C TRP A 69 2.47 -1.49 8.36
N LEU A 70 1.63 -1.71 7.34
CA LEU A 70 1.26 -0.66 6.38
C LEU A 70 0.64 0.55 7.09
N VAL A 71 -0.28 0.30 8.02
CA VAL A 71 -0.96 1.34 8.79
C VAL A 71 -0.06 1.83 9.91
N ALA A 72 0.21 1.06 10.96
CA ALA A 72 0.81 1.52 12.21
C ALA A 72 2.36 1.54 12.24
N GLY A 73 3.04 0.73 11.43
CA GLY A 73 4.51 0.75 11.33
C GLY A 73 5.28 -0.05 12.36
N GLY A 74 4.74 -1.19 12.81
CA GLY A 74 5.46 -2.14 13.65
C GLY A 74 6.52 -2.94 12.89
N ASP A 75 6.94 -4.10 13.41
CA ASP A 75 7.85 -5.03 12.72
C ASP A 75 7.18 -5.68 11.49
N GLN A 76 7.94 -5.87 10.41
CA GLN A 76 7.47 -6.27 9.07
C GLN A 76 7.12 -7.76 8.97
#